data_AF-A0A9W2X3X8-F1
#
_entry.id   AF-A0A9W2X3X8-F1
#
_cell.length_a   1.000
_cell.length_b   1.000
_cell.length_c   1.000
_cell.angle_alpha   90.00
_cell.angle_beta   90.00
_cell.angle_gamma   90.00
#
_symmetry.space_group_name_H-M   'P 1'
#
loop_
_entity.id
_entity.type
_entity.pdbx_description
1 polymer ?
#
loop_
_entity_poly.entity_id
_entity_poly.type
_entity_poly.pdbx_seq_one_letter_code
_entity_poly.pdbx_strand_id
1 'polypeptide(L)'
;MESLYPVPFLVLECPNLKLKKPPSVHMLSAMTMYALVVVSYFLIAGGIIYDVIVEPPSVGSVTDEHGYQRPVAFLAYRVNGQYIMEGLPSSFLFTMGGLGFIILDPSNAPNIPKLIRFLLL
;
A
#
# COMPACT_ATOMS: atom_id res chain seq x y z
N MET A 1 32.37 -10.54 -52.91
CA MET A 1 32.60 -10.17 -51.49
C MET A 1 31.42 -10.61 -50.60
N GLU A 2 30.76 -11.73 -50.92
CA GLU A 2 29.50 -12.12 -50.28
C GLU A 2 29.66 -13.33 -49.35
N SER A 3 30.76 -14.08 -49.50
CA SER A 3 31.07 -15.28 -48.69
C SER A 3 31.63 -14.96 -47.30
N LEU A 4 32.11 -13.74 -47.04
CA LEU A 4 32.68 -13.32 -45.75
C LEU A 4 31.63 -12.69 -44.81
N TYR A 5 30.48 -12.30 -45.35
CA TYR A 5 29.37 -11.74 -44.60
C TYR A 5 28.77 -12.66 -43.51
N PRO A 6 28.64 -13.99 -43.69
CA PRO A 6 28.00 -14.85 -42.68
C PRO A 6 28.92 -15.23 -41.51
N VAL A 7 30.24 -15.05 -41.63
CA VAL A 7 31.22 -15.45 -40.61
C VAL A 7 30.99 -14.78 -39.24
N PRO A 8 30.77 -13.45 -39.14
CA PRO A 8 30.45 -12.83 -37.84
C PRO A 8 29.10 -13.29 -37.28
N PHE A 9 28.12 -13.65 -38.11
CA PHE A 9 26.81 -14.14 -37.64
C PHE A 9 26.84 -15.58 -37.10
N LEU A 10 27.85 -16.37 -37.48
CA LEU A 10 28.08 -17.71 -36.94
C LEU A 10 28.72 -17.67 -35.54
N VAL A 11 29.46 -16.59 -35.23
CA VAL A 11 30.02 -16.31 -33.90
C VAL A 11 28.98 -15.62 -33.00
N LEU A 12 28.09 -14.81 -33.57
CA LEU A 12 26.99 -14.13 -32.89
C LEU A 12 25.67 -14.94 -32.85
N GLU A 13 25.71 -16.25 -33.11
CA GLU A 13 24.52 -17.08 -32.94
C GLU A 13 24.13 -17.05 -31.46
N CYS A 14 23.07 -16.29 -31.13
CA CYS A 14 22.60 -16.12 -29.77
C CYS A 14 22.41 -17.51 -29.15
N PRO A 15 23.19 -17.88 -28.12
CA PRO A 15 23.06 -19.19 -27.52
C PRO A 15 21.61 -19.37 -27.09
N ASN A 16 21.01 -20.51 -27.41
CA ASN A 16 19.65 -20.86 -27.02
C ASN A 16 19.62 -21.05 -25.50
N LEU A 17 19.67 -19.92 -24.78
CA LEU A 17 19.73 -19.80 -23.33
C LEU A 17 18.35 -20.19 -22.81
N LYS A 18 18.14 -21.49 -22.63
CA LYS A 18 17.06 -22.04 -21.81
C LYS A 18 17.33 -21.65 -20.37
N LEU A 19 17.09 -20.37 -20.04
CA LEU A 19 17.14 -19.84 -18.68
C LEU A 19 16.12 -20.61 -17.84
N LYS A 20 16.63 -21.63 -17.13
CA LYS A 20 15.86 -22.38 -16.15
C LYS A 20 15.48 -21.36 -15.08
N LYS A 21 14.17 -21.11 -14.91
CA LYS A 21 13.68 -20.21 -13.86
C LYS A 21 14.32 -20.65 -12.54
N PRO A 22 14.92 -19.73 -11.75
CA PRO A 22 15.53 -20.11 -10.49
C PRO A 22 14.47 -20.81 -9.62
N PRO A 23 14.74 -22.03 -9.10
CA PRO A 23 13.78 -22.75 -8.28
C PRO A 23 13.54 -22.08 -6.92
N SER A 24 14.30 -21.02 -6.61
CA SER A 24 14.25 -20.31 -5.33
C SER A 24 13.17 -19.22 -5.26
N VAL A 25 12.54 -18.85 -6.38
CA VAL A 25 11.46 -17.85 -6.36
C VAL A 25 10.15 -18.59 -6.20
N HIS A 26 9.79 -18.86 -4.95
CA HIS A 26 8.44 -19.32 -4.64
C HIS A 26 7.47 -18.21 -5.06
N MET A 27 6.54 -18.51 -5.95
CA MET A 27 5.51 -17.55 -6.36
C MET A 27 4.72 -17.16 -5.11
N LEU A 28 4.67 -15.86 -4.78
CA LEU A 28 3.88 -15.40 -3.64
C LEU A 28 2.40 -15.75 -3.90
N SER A 29 1.70 -16.22 -2.86
CA SER A 29 0.27 -16.47 -2.94
C SER A 29 -0.48 -15.18 -3.28
N ALA A 30 -1.57 -15.30 -4.06
CA ALA A 30 -2.39 -14.16 -4.44
C ALA A 30 -2.87 -13.35 -3.23
N MET A 31 -3.19 -14.01 -2.11
CA MET A 31 -3.60 -13.34 -0.87
C MET A 31 -2.45 -12.63 -0.14
N THR A 32 -1.22 -13.13 -0.25
CA THR A 32 -0.05 -12.43 0.29
C THR A 32 0.23 -11.16 -0.50
N MET A 33 0.11 -11.21 -1.83
CA MET A 33 0.21 -10.01 -2.66
C MET A 33 -0.90 -9.02 -2.34
N TYR A 34 -2.12 -9.50 -2.17
CA TYR A 34 -3.25 -8.67 -1.76
C TYR A 34 -2.99 -7.95 -0.43
N ALA A 35 -2.53 -8.67 0.60
CA ALA A 35 -2.18 -8.09 1.89
C ALA A 35 -1.08 -7.03 1.77
N LEU A 36 -0.03 -7.29 0.97
CA LEU A 36 1.03 -6.32 0.72
C LEU A 36 0.52 -5.04 0.05
N VAL A 37 -0.43 -5.16 -0.88
CA VAL A 37 -1.06 -4.00 -1.54
C VAL A 37 -1.91 -3.19 -0.57
N VAL A 38 -2.65 -3.85 0.33
CA VAL A 38 -3.45 -3.13 1.35
C VAL A 38 -2.53 -2.42 2.34
N VAL A 39 -1.44 -3.05 2.77
CA VAL A 39 -0.44 -2.43 3.64
C VAL A 39 0.24 -1.25 2.93
N SER A 40 0.62 -1.38 1.67
CA SER A 40 1.23 -0.27 0.93
C SER A 40 0.24 0.88 0.74
N TYR A 41 -1.04 0.60 0.48
CA TYR A 41 -2.09 1.61 0.43
C TYR A 41 -2.23 2.37 1.76
N PHE A 42 -2.24 1.68 2.89
CA PHE A 42 -2.26 2.30 4.23
C PHE A 42 -1.09 3.27 4.44
N LEU A 43 0.12 2.87 4.07
CA LEU A 43 1.34 3.66 4.27
C LEU A 43 1.39 4.88 3.34
N ILE A 44 1.01 4.72 2.07
CA ILE A 44 1.02 5.80 1.08
C ILE A 44 -0.08 6.82 1.40
N ALA A 45 -1.31 6.36 1.65
CA ALA A 45 -2.42 7.23 2.03
C ALA A 45 -2.18 7.89 3.40
N GLY A 46 -1.42 7.25 4.29
CA GLY A 46 -1.03 7.80 5.58
C GLY A 46 -0.10 9.00 5.49
N GLY A 47 0.44 9.30 4.30
CA GLY A 47 1.28 10.47 4.08
C GLY A 47 2.76 10.24 4.36
N ILE A 48 3.25 9.00 4.44
CA ILE A 48 4.68 8.74 4.75
C ILE A 48 5.64 9.47 3.78
N ILE A 49 5.27 9.60 2.51
CA ILE A 49 6.08 10.35 1.53
C ILE A 49 6.14 11.84 1.92
N TYR A 50 5.02 12.40 2.35
CA TYR A 50 4.94 13.78 2.83
C TYR A 50 5.73 13.95 4.14
N ASP A 51 5.61 12.98 5.05
CA ASP A 51 6.33 12.98 6.33
C ASP A 51 7.85 12.95 6.14
N VAL A 52 8.36 12.18 5.17
CA VAL A 52 9.80 12.10 4.86
C VAL A 52 10.32 13.35 4.17
N ILE A 53 9.53 13.99 3.30
CA ILE A 53 9.98 15.17 2.53
C ILE A 53 9.89 16.45 3.35
N VAL A 54 8.79 16.61 4.11
CA VAL A 54 8.43 17.88 4.76
C VAL A 54 8.71 17.84 6.25
N GLU A 55 8.84 16.66 6.85
CA GLU A 55 9.05 16.45 8.29
C GLU A 55 8.11 17.34 9.15
N PRO A 56 6.77 17.27 8.94
CA PRO A 56 5.82 18.09 9.69
C PRO A 56 5.80 17.68 11.17
N PRO A 57 5.42 18.59 12.08
CA PRO A 57 5.27 18.22 13.48
C PRO A 57 4.15 17.19 13.65
N SER A 58 4.25 16.36 14.69
CA SER A 58 3.30 15.27 14.88
C SER A 58 1.88 15.75 15.21
N VAL A 59 1.76 16.85 15.95
CA VAL A 59 0.50 17.49 16.37
C VAL A 59 0.68 19.00 16.35
N GLY A 60 -0.33 19.74 15.91
CA GLY A 60 -0.35 21.20 16.02
C GLY A 60 -0.71 21.66 17.43
N SER A 61 -0.49 22.93 17.75
CA SER A 61 -1.03 23.55 18.96
C SER A 61 -1.76 24.85 18.64
N VAL A 62 -2.87 25.09 19.32
CA VAL A 62 -3.57 26.38 19.29
C VAL A 62 -3.56 26.97 20.68
N THR A 63 -3.30 28.26 20.78
CA THR A 63 -3.43 28.99 22.04
C THR A 63 -4.90 29.25 22.30
N ASP A 64 -5.37 28.78 23.43
CA ASP A 64 -6.69 29.10 23.97
C ASP A 64 -6.74 30.57 24.42
N GLU A 65 -7.94 31.12 24.67
CA GLU A 65 -8.14 32.51 25.11
C GLU A 65 -7.38 32.84 26.42
N HIS A 66 -7.09 31.80 27.21
CA HIS A 66 -6.34 31.88 28.47
C HIS A 66 -4.82 31.65 28.32
N GLY A 67 -4.31 31.53 27.08
CA GLY A 67 -2.88 31.34 26.79
C GLY A 67 -2.36 29.90 26.90
N TYR A 68 -3.21 28.93 27.24
CA TYR A 68 -2.84 27.51 27.26
C TYR A 68 -2.75 26.94 25.85
N GLN A 69 -1.71 26.15 25.59
CA GLN A 69 -1.59 25.41 24.33
C GLN A 69 -2.43 24.14 24.37
N ARG A 70 -3.41 24.05 23.46
CA ARG A 70 -4.21 22.83 23.26
C ARG A 70 -3.73 22.11 22.00
N PRO A 71 -3.52 20.78 22.06
CA PRO A 71 -3.13 20.00 20.90
C PRO A 71 -4.28 19.98 19.88
N VAL A 72 -3.93 20.15 18.60
CA VAL A 72 -4.88 20.07 17.49
C VAL A 72 -4.37 19.06 16.48
N ALA A 73 -5.23 18.08 16.18
CA ALA A 73 -4.90 16.95 15.32
C ALA A 73 -4.96 17.29 13.82
N PHE A 74 -5.76 18.28 13.42
CA PHE A 74 -5.99 18.63 12.01
C PHE A 74 -5.41 20.00 11.67
N LEU A 75 -4.73 20.11 10.53
CA LEU A 75 -4.25 21.41 10.06
C LEU A 75 -5.37 22.21 9.42
N ALA A 76 -6.03 23.06 10.20
CA ALA A 76 -7.03 23.98 9.68
C ALA A 76 -6.39 24.99 8.70
N TYR A 77 -7.15 25.37 7.66
CA TYR A 77 -6.80 26.42 6.68
C TYR A 77 -5.67 26.11 5.68
N ARG A 78 -5.09 24.90 5.68
CA ARG A 78 -4.14 24.45 4.64
C ARG A 78 -4.46 23.04 4.18
N VAL A 79 -5.17 22.92 3.05
CA VAL A 79 -5.62 21.63 2.50
C VAL A 79 -4.47 20.73 2.02
N ASN A 80 -3.37 21.31 1.57
CA ASN A 80 -2.20 20.55 1.08
C ASN A 80 -1.20 20.19 2.18
N GLY A 81 -1.44 20.65 3.41
CA GLY A 81 -0.58 20.35 4.55
C GLY A 81 -1.27 19.34 5.46
N GLN A 82 -0.48 18.46 6.07
CA GLN A 82 -0.99 17.40 6.90
C GLN A 82 -0.06 17.20 8.10
N TYR A 83 -0.63 16.95 9.28
CA TYR A 83 0.12 16.44 10.42
C TYR A 83 0.16 14.91 10.42
N ILE A 84 1.16 14.33 11.07
CA ILE A 84 1.27 12.86 11.18
C ILE A 84 0.02 12.25 11.83
N MET A 85 -0.51 12.92 12.86
CA MET A 85 -1.74 12.51 13.55
C MET A 85 -3.03 12.74 12.75
N GLU A 86 -2.97 13.45 11.62
CA GLU A 86 -4.08 13.55 10.66
C GLU A 86 -3.98 12.41 9.63
N GLY A 87 -2.76 12.16 9.14
CA GLY A 87 -2.49 11.17 8.09
C GLY A 87 -2.70 9.73 8.50
N LEU A 88 -2.04 9.28 9.57
CA LEU A 88 -2.08 7.87 9.97
C LEU A 88 -3.49 7.41 10.40
N PRO A 89 -4.27 8.20 11.18
CA PRO A 89 -5.62 7.81 11.52
C PRO A 89 -6.59 7.86 10.33
N SER A 90 -6.42 8.81 9.40
CA SER A 90 -7.27 8.85 8.20
C SER A 90 -7.05 7.65 7.29
N SER A 91 -5.80 7.26 7.04
CA SER A 91 -5.50 6.05 6.26
C SER A 91 -5.97 4.77 6.94
N PHE A 92 -5.95 4.72 8.28
CA PHE A 92 -6.53 3.62 9.05
C PHE A 92 -8.05 3.50 8.84
N LEU A 93 -8.78 4.62 8.86
CA LEU A 93 -10.22 4.62 8.60
C LEU A 93 -10.53 4.16 7.17
N PHE A 94 -9.74 4.58 6.18
CA PHE A 94 -9.92 4.13 4.80
C PHE A 94 -9.69 2.63 4.62
N THR A 95 -8.65 2.08 5.26
CA THR A 95 -8.34 0.65 5.15
C THR A 95 -9.34 -0.21 5.91
N MET A 96 -9.79 0.22 7.10
CA MET A 96 -10.88 -0.44 7.81
C MET A 96 -12.19 -0.41 7.01
N GLY A 97 -12.52 0.72 6.39
CA GLY A 97 -13.70 0.82 5.53
C GLY A 97 -13.64 -0.16 4.36
N GLY A 98 -12.50 -0.23 3.66
CA GLY A 98 -12.28 -1.19 2.58
C GLY A 98 -12.34 -2.65 3.03
N LEU A 99 -11.67 -2.99 4.14
CA LEU A 99 -11.71 -4.32 4.74
C LEU A 99 -13.11 -4.73 5.16
N GLY A 100 -13.91 -3.80 5.67
CA GLY A 100 -15.32 -4.02 6.00
C GLY A 100 -16.11 -4.55 4.79
N PHE A 101 -15.95 -3.94 3.61
CA PHE A 101 -16.59 -4.43 2.39
C PHE A 101 -16.14 -5.83 1.98
N ILE A 102 -14.87 -6.16 2.19
CA ILE A 102 -14.31 -7.47 1.85
C ILE A 102 -14.81 -8.55 2.82
N ILE A 103 -15.04 -8.22 4.09
CA ILE A 103 -15.61 -9.14 5.08
C ILE A 103 -17.10 -9.40 4.80
N LEU A 104 -17.82 -8.42 4.23
CA LEU A 104 -19.23 -8.56 3.86
C LEU A 104 -19.44 -9.58 2.72
N ASP A 105 -18.50 -9.69 1.79
CA ASP A 105 -18.59 -10.61 0.64
C ASP A 105 -18.74 -12.09 1.05
N PRO A 106 -17.81 -12.70 1.83
CA PRO A 106 -17.99 -14.06 2.32
C PRO A 106 -19.19 -14.17 3.26
N SER A 107 -19.47 -13.14 4.08
CA SER A 107 -20.62 -13.14 4.99
C SER A 107 -21.98 -13.22 4.26
N ASN A 108 -22.02 -12.80 3.00
CA ASN A 108 -23.21 -12.93 2.16
C ASN A 108 -23.36 -14.33 1.53
N ALA A 109 -22.35 -15.20 1.62
CA ALA A 109 -22.39 -16.52 0.99
C ALA A 109 -23.51 -17.42 1.57
N PRO A 110 -24.20 -18.23 0.74
CA PRO A 110 -25.41 -18.96 1.12
C PRO A 110 -25.21 -20.11 2.12
N ASN A 111 -23.97 -20.53 2.40
CA ASN A 111 -23.66 -21.74 3.20
C ASN A 111 -22.96 -21.46 4.54
N ILE A 112 -23.08 -20.25 5.11
CA ILE A 112 -22.44 -19.92 6.40
C ILE A 112 -23.38 -20.19 7.58
N PRO A 113 -22.91 -20.83 8.67
CA PRO A 113 -23.67 -20.96 9.91
C PRO A 113 -24.14 -19.60 10.46
N LYS A 114 -25.40 -19.50 10.89
CA LYS A 114 -26.03 -18.24 11.33
C LYS A 114 -25.22 -17.47 12.40
N LEU A 115 -24.59 -18.19 13.33
CA LEU A 115 -23.77 -17.60 14.39
C LEU A 115 -22.49 -16.95 13.84
N ILE A 116 -21.81 -17.60 12.90
CA ILE A 116 -20.60 -17.06 12.26
C ILE A 116 -20.97 -15.85 11.40
N ARG A 117 -22.11 -15.92 10.70
CA ARG A 117 -22.63 -14.81 9.92
C ARG A 117 -22.93 -13.58 10.78
N PHE A 118 -23.51 -13.79 11.96
CA PHE A 118 -23.84 -12.70 12.89
C PHE A 118 -22.59 -12.09 13.54
N LEU A 119 -21.51 -12.85 13.69
CA LEU A 119 -20.25 -12.36 14.26
C LEU A 119 -19.39 -11.58 13.25
N LEU A 120 -19.59 -11.82 11.96
CA LEU A 120 -18.88 -11.12 10.87
C LEU A 120 -19.58 -9.83 10.42
N LEU A 121 -20.83 -9.60 10.86
CA LEU A 121 -21.66 -8.40 10.60
C LEU A 121 -21.64 -7.47 11.82
#